data_AF-A0A645C7K9-F1
#
_entry.id   AF-A0A645C7K9-F1
#
_cell.length_a   1.000
_cell.length_b   1.000
_cell.length_c   1.000
_cell.angle_alpha   90.00
_cell.angle_beta   90.00
_cell.angle_gamma   90.00
#
_symmetry.space_group_name_H-M   'P 1'
#
loop_
_entity.id
_entity.type
_entity.pdbx_description
1 polymer ?
#
loop_
_entity_poly.entity_id
_entity_poly.type
_entity_poly.pdbx_seq_one_letter_code
_entity_poly.pdbx_strand_id
1 'polypeptide(L)'
;MAETLQQGLERFGSPVSYTSNWSERHVAYVCGLGTFSLSKGLITEKGVSGRFGSLVTTAPLTVTPRAYSELYEYCVFCGACARNCPAEAIAIDPEVGKRHAPCAAFLDEYRPQYAPRYGCGKCQVRVPCRDGIPRRKSAV
;
A
#
# COMPACT_ATOMS: atom_id res chain seq x y z
N MET A 1 -14.35 25.38 -24.24
CA MET A 1 -14.12 25.12 -22.80
C MET A 1 -14.81 23.86 -22.29
N ALA A 2 -16.04 23.53 -22.73
CA ALA A 2 -16.69 22.25 -22.39
C ALA A 2 -15.97 21.03 -23.00
N GLU A 3 -15.49 21.15 -24.25
CA GLU A 3 -14.74 20.07 -24.94
C GLU A 3 -13.41 19.70 -24.27
N THR A 4 -12.71 20.65 -23.65
CA THR A 4 -11.43 20.41 -22.97
C THR A 4 -11.62 19.66 -21.65
N LEU A 5 -12.75 19.85 -20.98
CA LEU A 5 -13.14 19.08 -19.79
C LEU A 5 -13.55 17.65 -20.18
N GLN A 6 -14.27 17.50 -21.29
CA GLN A 6 -14.65 16.18 -21.82
C GLN A 6 -13.42 15.37 -22.29
N GLN A 7 -12.47 16.00 -22.97
CA GLN A 7 -11.18 15.38 -23.31
C GLN A 7 -10.32 15.03 -22.08
N GLY A 8 -10.45 15.80 -20.99
CA GLY A 8 -9.82 15.48 -19.71
C GLY A 8 -10.41 14.21 -19.09
N LEU A 9 -11.74 14.08 -19.07
CA LEU A 9 -12.47 12.92 -18.54
C LEU A 9 -12.29 11.65 -19.40
N GLU A 10 -12.22 11.78 -20.72
CA GLU A 10 -12.00 10.65 -21.64
C GLU A 10 -10.56 10.11 -21.61
N ARG A 11 -9.57 10.95 -21.24
CA ARG A 11 -8.20 10.50 -20.93
C ARG A 11 -8.12 9.57 -19.70
N PHE A 12 -9.14 9.58 -18.85
CA PHE A 12 -9.29 8.68 -17.70
C PHE A 12 -10.28 7.53 -17.98
N GLY A 13 -10.47 7.19 -19.25
CA GLY A 13 -11.34 6.09 -19.67
C GLY A 13 -10.96 4.73 -19.07
N SER A 14 -11.92 4.17 -18.33
CA SER A 14 -12.11 2.75 -17.98
C SER A 14 -11.53 2.25 -16.63
N PRO A 15 -12.05 1.11 -16.14
CA PRO A 15 -12.70 0.94 -14.83
C PRO A 15 -11.75 1.18 -13.66
N VAL A 16 -12.24 1.77 -12.55
CA VAL A 16 -11.53 2.01 -11.27
C VAL A 16 -10.05 1.63 -11.31
N SER A 17 -9.22 2.47 -11.93
CA SER A 17 -7.79 2.17 -12.07
C SER A 17 -7.14 2.41 -10.71
N TYR A 18 -6.65 1.34 -10.07
CA TYR A 18 -5.95 1.42 -8.78
C TYR A 18 -4.49 1.90 -8.92
N THR A 19 -4.23 2.72 -9.93
CA THR A 19 -2.93 3.28 -10.27
C THR A 19 -2.99 4.79 -10.21
N SER A 20 -1.86 5.41 -9.89
CA SER A 20 -1.67 6.86 -9.88
C SER A 20 -0.38 7.16 -10.61
N ASN A 21 -0.32 8.31 -11.28
CA ASN A 21 0.92 8.83 -11.86
C ASN A 21 1.96 9.18 -10.78
N TRP A 22 1.51 9.42 -9.54
CA TRP A 22 2.35 9.68 -8.38
C TRP A 22 1.95 8.78 -7.21
N SER A 23 2.85 7.91 -6.79
CA SER A 23 2.58 6.93 -5.74
C SER A 23 3.50 7.16 -4.53
N GLU A 24 2.92 7.67 -3.45
CA GLU A 24 3.67 7.96 -2.21
C GLU A 24 4.41 6.73 -1.65
N ARG A 25 3.90 5.52 -1.88
CA ARG A 25 4.60 4.29 -1.46
C ARG A 25 5.80 3.96 -2.34
N HIS A 26 5.72 4.20 -3.64
CA HIS A 26 6.87 4.01 -4.52
C HIS A 26 7.93 5.09 -4.25
N VAL A 27 7.52 6.33 -3.99
CA VAL A 27 8.43 7.40 -3.55
C VAL A 27 9.14 6.99 -2.25
N ALA A 28 8.38 6.54 -1.25
CA ALA A 28 8.95 6.03 0.00
C ALA A 28 9.92 4.85 -0.22
N TYR A 29 9.62 3.92 -1.13
CA TYR A 29 10.52 2.83 -1.50
C TYR A 29 11.82 3.33 -2.15
N VAL A 30 11.78 4.29 -3.07
CA VAL A 30 13.02 4.81 -3.69
C VAL A 30 13.83 5.68 -2.72
N CYS A 31 13.18 6.34 -1.78
CA CYS A 31 13.81 7.15 -0.73
C CYS A 31 14.34 6.32 0.46
N GLY A 32 14.34 4.99 0.39
CA GLY A 32 14.96 4.15 1.42
C GLY A 32 14.11 3.91 2.67
N LEU A 33 12.80 4.23 2.65
CA LEU A 33 11.97 4.09 3.84
C LEU A 33 11.53 2.65 4.15
N GLY A 34 11.54 1.75 3.16
CA GLY A 34 11.16 0.35 3.37
C GLY A 34 10.69 -0.38 2.12
N THR A 35 10.21 -1.62 2.29
CA THR A 35 9.82 -2.51 1.19
C THR A 35 8.33 -2.82 1.17
N PHE A 36 7.81 -3.28 0.03
CA PHE A 36 6.41 -3.68 -0.09
C PHE A 36 6.12 -4.99 0.67
N SER A 37 4.84 -5.31 0.78
CA SER A 37 4.32 -6.52 1.42
C SER A 37 3.14 -7.09 0.66
N LEU A 38 2.68 -8.29 1.04
CA LEU A 38 1.50 -8.96 0.44
C LEU A 38 0.25 -8.06 0.39
N SER A 39 0.04 -7.21 1.40
CA SER A 39 -1.10 -6.29 1.46
C SER A 39 -0.96 -5.05 0.56
N LYS A 40 0.17 -4.94 -0.18
CA LYS A 40 0.61 -3.77 -0.94
C LYS A 40 0.84 -2.51 -0.08
N GLY A 41 0.96 -2.69 1.24
CA GLY A 41 1.52 -1.69 2.16
C GLY A 41 3.04 -1.73 2.18
N LEU A 42 3.67 -0.63 2.58
CA LEU A 42 5.12 -0.51 2.72
C LEU A 42 5.52 -0.72 4.19
N ILE A 43 6.37 -1.70 4.47
CA ILE A 43 6.91 -1.97 5.81
C ILE A 43 8.15 -1.09 5.97
N THR A 44 8.15 -0.22 6.98
CA THR A 44 9.32 0.59 7.35
C THR A 44 9.92 0.08 8.66
N GLU A 45 11.00 0.69 9.13
CA GLU A 45 11.52 0.47 10.50
C GLU A 45 10.48 0.74 11.60
N LYS A 46 9.48 1.58 11.33
CA LYS A 46 8.35 1.88 12.24
C LYS A 46 7.10 1.03 11.95
N GLY A 47 7.20 0.08 11.02
CA GLY A 47 6.13 -0.82 10.62
C GLY A 47 5.31 -0.34 9.44
N VAL A 48 4.21 -1.06 9.17
CA VAL A 48 3.36 -0.92 7.97
C VAL A 48 2.19 0.05 8.13
N SER A 49 1.93 0.53 9.34
CA SER A 49 0.72 1.29 9.68
C SER A 49 0.81 2.79 9.38
N GLY A 50 1.88 3.23 8.71
CA GLY A 50 2.15 4.64 8.43
C GLY A 50 1.46 5.18 7.17
N ARG A 51 1.40 6.51 7.08
CA ARG A 51 1.10 7.25 5.84
C ARG A 51 2.36 7.91 5.33
N PHE A 52 2.42 8.10 4.02
CA PHE A 52 3.55 8.71 3.33
C PHE A 52 3.09 9.99 2.63
N GLY A 53 3.99 10.94 2.55
CA GLY A 53 3.88 12.12 1.71
C GLY A 53 5.26 12.44 1.16
N SER A 54 5.30 13.23 0.10
CA SER A 54 6.53 13.61 -0.58
C SER A 54 6.53 15.10 -0.89
N LEU A 55 7.74 15.67 -0.91
CA LEU A 55 7.99 17.06 -1.26
C LEU A 55 9.03 17.07 -2.36
N VAL A 56 8.64 17.57 -3.53
CA VAL A 56 9.58 17.84 -4.62
C VAL A 56 10.20 19.21 -4.38
N THR A 57 11.53 19.27 -4.34
CA THR A 57 12.28 20.48 -4.06
C THR A 57 13.57 20.50 -4.86
N THR A 58 14.09 21.71 -5.13
CA THR A 58 15.41 21.94 -5.72
C THR A 58 16.51 22.06 -4.67
N ALA A 59 16.18 21.96 -3.38
CA ALA A 59 17.14 22.03 -2.30
C ALA A 59 18.21 20.91 -2.44
N PRO A 60 19.50 21.20 -2.27
CA PRO A 60 20.55 20.19 -2.33
C PRO A 60 20.51 19.34 -1.05
N LEU A 61 20.03 18.10 -1.16
CA LEU A 61 19.96 17.14 -0.05
C LEU A 61 20.89 15.96 -0.31
N THR A 62 21.58 15.49 0.73
CA THR A 62 22.35 14.25 0.67
C THR A 62 21.42 13.06 0.48
N VAL A 63 21.69 12.22 -0.51
CA VAL A 63 20.92 11.01 -0.79
C VAL A 63 21.18 9.98 0.31
N THR A 64 20.10 9.43 0.88
CA THR A 64 20.17 8.30 1.80
C THR A 64 20.15 6.98 1.01
N PRO A 65 21.17 6.11 1.13
CA PRO A 65 21.15 4.80 0.50
C PRO A 65 20.02 3.91 1.06
N ARG A 66 19.47 3.03 0.23
CA ARG A 66 18.48 2.05 0.67
C ARG A 66 19.16 0.91 1.43
N ALA A 67 18.55 0.46 2.51
CA ALA A 67 19.01 -0.69 3.31
C ALA A 67 18.50 -2.05 2.77
N TYR A 68 17.97 -2.07 1.56
CA TYR A 68 17.35 -3.24 0.92
C TYR A 68 17.60 -3.21 -0.60
N SER A 69 17.63 -4.38 -1.22
CA SER A 69 17.73 -4.53 -2.68
C SER A 69 16.43 -5.02 -3.30
N GLU A 70 15.65 -5.81 -2.56
CA GLU A 70 14.46 -6.49 -3.09
C GLU A 70 13.14 -5.76 -2.79
N LEU A 71 12.17 -5.92 -3.69
CA LEU A 71 10.85 -5.28 -3.59
C LEU A 71 10.08 -5.66 -2.32
N TYR A 72 10.26 -6.89 -1.84
CA TYR A 72 9.50 -7.49 -0.73
C TYR A 72 10.39 -7.92 0.44
N GLU A 73 11.62 -7.40 0.54
CA GLU A 73 12.65 -7.90 1.45
C GLU A 73 12.21 -8.00 2.92
N TYR A 74 11.46 -7.01 3.42
CA TYR A 74 10.97 -6.99 4.81
C TYR A 74 9.70 -7.81 5.02
N CYS A 75 9.04 -8.28 3.95
CA CYS A 75 7.86 -9.12 4.09
C CYS A 75 8.29 -10.58 4.34
N VAL A 76 7.90 -11.12 5.49
CA VAL A 76 8.14 -12.54 5.83
C VAL A 76 7.03 -13.48 5.33
N PHE A 77 6.17 -13.00 4.42
CA PHE A 77 5.08 -13.76 3.80
C PHE A 77 4.18 -14.56 4.77
N CYS A 78 4.02 -14.10 6.02
CA CYS A 78 3.29 -14.81 7.07
C CYS A 78 1.77 -14.95 6.87
N GLY A 79 1.20 -14.30 5.84
CA GLY A 79 -0.24 -14.30 5.54
C GLY A 79 -1.14 -13.67 6.62
N ALA A 80 -0.61 -13.05 7.68
CA ALA A 80 -1.44 -12.47 8.75
C ALA A 80 -2.36 -11.36 8.23
N CYS A 81 -1.88 -10.55 7.29
CA CYS A 81 -2.70 -9.54 6.62
C CYS A 81 -3.86 -10.14 5.82
N ALA A 82 -3.67 -11.30 5.19
CA ALA A 82 -4.70 -12.01 4.45
C ALA A 82 -5.78 -12.56 5.39
N ARG A 83 -5.38 -13.24 6.48
CA ARG A 83 -6.31 -13.74 7.51
C ARG A 83 -7.13 -12.63 8.16
N ASN A 84 -6.57 -11.43 8.31
CA ASN A 84 -7.28 -10.29 8.88
C ASN A 84 -8.19 -9.56 7.87
N CYS A 85 -8.11 -9.87 6.56
CA CYS A 85 -8.81 -9.13 5.53
C CYS A 85 -10.29 -9.54 5.47
N PRO A 86 -11.25 -8.67 5.84
CA PRO A 86 -12.67 -9.01 5.83
C PRO A 86 -13.25 -9.17 4.42
N ALA A 87 -12.53 -8.70 3.40
CA ALA A 87 -12.93 -8.75 2.00
C ALA A 87 -12.26 -9.90 1.23
N GLU A 88 -11.47 -10.75 1.91
CA GLU A 88 -10.69 -11.84 1.29
C GLU A 88 -9.88 -11.36 0.07
N ALA A 89 -9.41 -10.11 0.16
CA ALA A 89 -8.81 -9.40 -0.96
C ALA A 89 -7.32 -9.70 -1.13
N ILE A 90 -6.69 -10.42 -0.20
CA ILE A 90 -5.24 -10.66 -0.20
C ILE A 90 -4.99 -12.16 -0.31
N ALA A 91 -4.36 -12.57 -1.42
CA ALA A 91 -3.84 -13.93 -1.56
C ALA A 91 -2.54 -14.09 -0.77
N ILE A 92 -2.30 -15.29 -0.24
CA ILE A 92 -1.03 -15.64 0.40
C ILE A 92 0.07 -15.86 -0.65
N ASP A 93 -0.32 -16.18 -1.88
CA ASP A 93 0.56 -16.24 -3.04
C ASP A 93 1.27 -14.87 -3.26
N PRO A 94 2.61 -14.80 -3.14
CA PRO A 94 3.41 -13.60 -3.37
C PRO A 94 3.21 -12.96 -4.75
N GLU A 95 2.97 -13.78 -5.78
CA GLU A 95 2.80 -13.29 -7.17
C GLU A 95 1.47 -12.56 -7.34
N VAL A 96 0.46 -12.92 -6.54
CA VAL A 96 -0.87 -12.30 -6.57
C VAL A 96 -0.98 -11.17 -5.54
N GLY A 97 -0.75 -11.46 -4.26
CA GLY A 97 -0.94 -10.53 -3.15
C GLY A 97 -2.34 -9.91 -3.09
N LYS A 98 -2.43 -8.59 -2.83
CA LYS A 98 -3.71 -7.86 -2.75
C LYS A 98 -4.34 -7.61 -4.13
N ARG A 99 -5.60 -8.04 -4.28
CA ARG A 99 -6.56 -7.62 -5.29
C ARG A 99 -7.31 -6.38 -4.81
N HIS A 100 -7.28 -5.31 -5.60
CA HIS A 100 -7.87 -4.04 -5.18
C HIS A 100 -9.39 -4.01 -5.29
N ALA A 101 -9.97 -4.64 -6.32
CA ALA A 101 -11.42 -4.62 -6.56
C ALA A 101 -12.27 -5.14 -5.38
N PRO A 102 -11.98 -6.32 -4.79
CA PRO A 102 -12.73 -6.80 -3.62
C PRO A 102 -12.57 -5.87 -2.40
N CYS A 103 -11.38 -5.30 -2.23
CA CYS A 103 -11.11 -4.36 -1.14
C CYS A 103 -11.92 -3.06 -1.31
N ALA A 104 -12.04 -2.54 -2.53
CA ALA A 104 -12.80 -1.32 -2.81
C ALA A 104 -14.30 -1.55 -2.65
N ALA A 105 -14.82 -2.65 -3.20
CA ALA A 105 -16.23 -3.03 -3.05
C ALA A 105 -16.64 -3.14 -1.57
N PHE A 106 -15.80 -3.76 -0.75
CA PHE A 106 -16.01 -3.82 0.70
C PHE A 106 -16.04 -2.42 1.33
N LEU A 107 -15.14 -1.51 0.94
CA LEU A 107 -15.15 -0.15 1.48
C LEU A 107 -16.42 0.62 1.09
N ASP A 108 -16.89 0.44 -0.14
CA ASP A 108 -18.07 1.13 -0.66
C ASP A 108 -19.36 0.64 0.01
N GLU A 109 -19.44 -0.65 0.34
CA GLU A 109 -20.55 -1.25 1.12
C GLU A 109 -20.68 -0.59 2.51
N TYR A 110 -19.57 -0.41 3.22
CA TYR A 110 -19.57 0.11 4.58
C TYR A 110 -19.49 1.64 4.68
N ARG A 111 -19.20 2.32 3.56
CA ARG A 111 -19.09 3.79 3.50
C ARG A 111 -20.31 4.53 4.06
N PRO A 112 -21.57 4.14 3.77
CA PRO A 112 -22.74 4.84 4.31
C PRO A 112 -22.84 4.73 5.84
N GLN A 113 -22.48 3.58 6.40
CA GLN A 113 -22.57 3.32 7.84
C GLN A 113 -21.54 4.13 8.65
N TYR A 114 -20.33 4.31 8.11
CA TYR A 114 -19.22 4.94 8.83
C TYR A 114 -18.85 6.33 8.34
N ALA A 115 -19.72 6.98 7.56
CA ALA A 115 -19.52 8.33 7.08
C ALA A 115 -19.19 9.30 8.24
N PRO A 116 -18.22 10.22 8.07
CA PRO A 116 -17.49 10.53 6.84
C PRO A 116 -16.21 9.68 6.63
N ARG A 117 -15.99 8.63 7.43
CA ARG A 117 -14.77 7.83 7.37
C ARG A 117 -14.82 6.88 6.17
N TYR A 118 -13.77 6.92 5.35
CA TYR A 118 -13.55 5.99 4.25
C TYR A 118 -12.21 5.27 4.44
N GLY A 119 -12.25 4.02 4.88
CA GLY A 119 -11.04 3.22 5.03
C GLY A 119 -11.19 1.97 5.89
N CYS A 120 -10.33 1.00 5.60
CA CYS A 120 -10.15 -0.22 6.38
C CYS A 120 -8.64 -0.42 6.56
N GLY A 121 -8.21 -0.68 7.80
CA GLY A 121 -6.81 -0.89 8.16
C GLY A 121 -6.54 -2.28 8.73
N LYS A 122 -7.49 -3.23 8.60
CA LYS A 122 -7.39 -4.55 9.25
C LYS A 122 -6.16 -5.36 8.83
N CYS A 123 -5.67 -5.16 7.60
CA CYS A 123 -4.45 -5.78 7.10
C CYS A 123 -3.14 -5.19 7.68
N GLN A 124 -3.21 -4.10 8.46
CA GLN A 124 -2.07 -3.41 9.07
C GLN A 124 -2.06 -3.49 10.59
N VAL A 125 -3.19 -3.82 11.22
CA VAL A 125 -3.30 -3.97 12.68
C VAL A 125 -3.19 -5.44 13.09
N ARG A 126 -2.60 -5.69 14.26
CA ARG A 126 -2.39 -7.06 14.79
C ARG A 126 -1.70 -8.00 13.78
N VAL A 127 -0.74 -7.46 13.02
CA VAL A 127 0.14 -8.22 12.12
C VAL A 127 1.59 -8.10 12.60
N PRO A 128 2.48 -9.06 12.30
CA PRO A 128 3.87 -9.02 12.78
C PRO A 128 4.68 -7.80 12.34
N CYS A 129 4.29 -7.15 11.23
CA CYS A 129 4.95 -5.94 10.71
C CYS A 129 4.26 -4.63 11.11
N ARG A 130 3.37 -4.65 12.11
CA ARG A 130 2.56 -3.48 12.51
C ARG A 130 3.44 -2.28 12.89
N ASP A 131 4.44 -2.55 13.72
CA ASP A 131 5.24 -1.60 14.50
C ASP A 131 6.76 -1.76 14.27
N GLY A 132 7.15 -2.54 13.27
CA GLY A 132 8.53 -2.66 12.83
C GLY A 132 8.72 -3.68 11.71
N ILE A 133 9.98 -3.89 11.33
CA ILE A 133 10.37 -4.95 10.40
C ILE A 133 10.18 -6.30 11.11
N PRO A 134 9.33 -7.21 10.59
CA PRO A 134 9.07 -8.48 11.24
C PRO A 134 10.29 -9.40 11.14
N ARG A 135 10.60 -10.13 12.21
CA ARG A 135 11.60 -11.21 12.17
C ARG A 135 11.00 -12.44 11.51
N ARG A 136 11.75 -13.11 10.62
CA ARG A 136 11.40 -14.48 10.21
C ARG A 136 11.46 -15.34 11.47
N LYS A 137 10.38 -16.05 11.80
CA LYS A 137 10.49 -17.10 12.82
C LYS A 137 11.44 -18.15 12.24
N SER A 138 12.53 -18.45 12.95
CA SER A 138 13.35 -19.61 12.61
C SER A 138 12.43 -20.82 12.51
N ALA A 139 12.61 -21.66 11.49
CA ALA A 139 11.99 -22.97 11.49
C ALA A 139 12.50 -23.68 12.75
N VAL A 140 11.58 -23.94 13.69
CA VAL A 140 11.82 -24.82 14.85
C VAL A 140 11.36 -26.21 14.43
#